data_AF-A0A2I4D856-F1
#
_entry.id   AF-A0A2I4D856-F1
#
_cell.length_a   1.000
_cell.length_b   1.000
_cell.length_c   1.000
_cell.angle_alpha   90.00
_cell.angle_beta   90.00
_cell.angle_gamma   90.00
#
_symmetry.space_group_name_H-M   'P 1'
#
loop_
_entity.id
_entity.type
_entity.pdbx_description
1 polymer ?
#
loop_
_entity_poly.entity_id
_entity_poly.type
_entity_poly.pdbx_seq_one_letter_code
_entity_poly.pdbx_strand_id
1 'polypeptide(L)'
;MATLEGCLCRGASARNNSSILYNILKSDSLMTSEEHQQQHSQHQTLQLLLQKTPTSSSSAPPASLQELRQQQQQQPCSCGSTRRRGVLRSPQVTCKAASAVLVKTLRFVKNVPCFRELPEDDQLLLIRSGWAPLLVLGLAQDRVDFETTETVEPSMLQRILTGLPERQSNAPSGQSRAAVGVSVVDIEAIKGFLKKCWSVDISTKEYAYLKGAVLFNPDLEGLRCLHYIQSLRREAHQALNEHVRLIHREDTTHFAKLLIALSMLRAIRPPVVAQLFFRPVIGTVNIEEVLMEMFYGK
;
A
#
# COMPACT_ATOMS: atom_id res chain seq x y z
N MET A 1 22.66 -6.99 39.60
CA MET A 1 21.46 -7.75 39.21
C MET A 1 20.53 -6.80 38.48
N ALA A 2 20.25 -7.01 37.19
CA ALA A 2 19.29 -6.19 36.46
C ALA A 2 17.90 -6.84 36.55
N THR A 3 16.88 -6.07 36.89
CA THR A 3 15.49 -6.53 36.94
C THR A 3 14.94 -6.64 35.52
N LEU A 4 14.64 -7.87 35.10
CA LEU A 4 13.84 -8.11 33.90
C LEU A 4 12.40 -7.64 34.18
N GLU A 5 11.99 -6.52 33.59
CA GLU A 5 10.57 -6.16 33.55
C GLU A 5 9.81 -7.21 32.73
N GLY A 6 8.97 -7.98 33.40
CA GLY A 6 8.26 -9.10 32.81
C GLY A 6 7.17 -8.62 31.86
N CYS A 7 7.35 -8.86 30.56
CA CYS A 7 6.33 -8.59 29.55
C CYS A 7 5.00 -9.27 29.94
N LEU A 8 3.92 -8.49 30.02
CA LEU A 8 2.64 -8.89 30.64
C LEU A 8 1.82 -9.91 29.83
N CYS A 9 2.34 -10.43 28.71
CA CYS A 9 1.69 -11.48 27.89
C CYS A 9 1.55 -12.86 28.58
N ARG A 10 1.88 -13.01 29.86
CA ARG A 10 1.63 -14.23 30.65
C ARG A 10 0.16 -14.31 31.08
N GLY A 11 -0.71 -14.89 30.24
CA GLY A 11 -2.06 -15.25 30.72
C GLY A 11 -3.11 -15.73 29.70
N ALA A 12 -2.90 -15.55 28.40
CA ALA A 12 -3.92 -15.84 27.38
C ALA A 12 -3.91 -17.31 26.87
N SER A 13 -3.97 -18.29 27.77
CA SER A 13 -4.10 -19.71 27.40
C SER A 13 -5.38 -20.33 27.98
N ALA A 14 -6.23 -20.84 27.09
CA ALA A 14 -7.36 -21.71 27.37
C ALA A 14 -8.35 -21.30 28.47
N ARG A 15 -9.30 -20.39 28.14
CA ARG A 15 -10.77 -20.54 28.37
C ARG A 15 -11.55 -19.23 28.13
N ASN A 16 -11.94 -18.95 26.88
CA ASN A 16 -13.26 -18.40 26.61
C ASN A 16 -13.67 -18.63 25.15
N ASN A 17 -14.93 -19.00 24.88
CA ASN A 17 -15.39 -19.43 23.55
C ASN A 17 -15.83 -18.26 22.66
N SER A 18 -14.98 -17.23 22.59
CA SER A 18 -15.12 -16.09 21.69
C SER A 18 -13.75 -15.78 21.11
N SER A 19 -13.40 -16.42 19.99
CA SER A 19 -12.10 -16.27 19.32
C SER A 19 -11.72 -14.80 19.16
N ILE A 20 -10.45 -14.47 19.33
CA ILE A 20 -9.92 -13.11 19.15
C ILE A 20 -10.31 -12.55 17.76
N LEU A 21 -10.42 -13.43 16.75
CA LEU A 21 -10.82 -13.07 15.39
C LEU A 21 -12.33 -12.84 15.22
N TYR A 22 -13.20 -13.35 16.12
CA TYR A 22 -14.60 -12.92 16.17
C TYR A 22 -14.69 -11.43 16.52
N ASN A 23 -13.81 -10.92 17.39
CA ASN A 23 -13.77 -9.49 17.69
C ASN A 23 -13.20 -8.66 16.52
N ILE A 24 -12.23 -9.19 15.76
CA ILE A 24 -11.71 -8.57 14.52
C ILE A 24 -12.81 -8.49 13.44
N LEU A 25 -13.64 -9.53 13.32
CA LEU A 25 -14.82 -9.51 12.44
C LEU A 25 -15.92 -8.57 12.96
N LYS A 26 -16.08 -8.45 14.27
CA LYS A 26 -17.04 -7.54 14.90
C LYS A 26 -16.67 -6.08 14.67
N SER A 27 -15.39 -5.71 14.74
CA SER A 27 -14.96 -4.35 14.42
C SER A 27 -15.02 -4.01 12.94
N ASP A 28 -14.82 -4.96 12.01
CA ASP A 28 -15.10 -4.75 10.57
C ASP A 28 -16.62 -4.65 10.30
N SER A 29 -17.46 -5.35 11.09
CA SER A 29 -18.93 -5.32 10.97
C SER A 29 -19.59 -4.05 11.52
N LEU A 30 -19.01 -3.41 12.55
CA LEU A 30 -19.50 -2.17 13.15
C LEU A 30 -19.26 -0.92 12.27
N MET A 31 -18.42 -1.04 11.24
CA MET A 31 -18.11 0.03 10.26
C MET A 31 -19.34 0.54 9.47
N THR A 32 -20.51 -0.10 9.60
CA THR A 32 -21.70 0.18 8.78
C THR A 32 -22.67 1.19 9.37
N SER A 33 -22.61 1.52 10.67
CA SER A 33 -23.71 2.22 11.37
C SER A 33 -23.38 3.58 12.03
N GLU A 34 -22.20 3.78 12.64
CA GLU A 34 -22.03 4.88 13.62
C GLU A 34 -21.00 5.98 13.25
N GLU A 35 -20.18 5.82 12.22
CA GLU A 35 -18.94 6.62 12.07
C GLU A 35 -19.00 7.86 11.13
N HIS A 36 -20.18 8.37 10.78
CA HIS A 36 -20.30 9.51 9.86
C HIS A 36 -19.60 10.80 10.35
N GLN A 37 -19.53 11.01 11.67
CA GLN A 37 -18.92 12.21 12.26
C GLN A 37 -17.39 12.21 12.17
N GLN A 38 -16.72 11.15 12.66
CA GLN A 38 -15.26 11.13 12.78
C GLN A 38 -14.56 10.85 11.45
N GLN A 39 -15.26 10.20 10.51
CA GLN A 39 -14.83 10.10 9.11
C GLN A 39 -14.71 11.47 8.42
N HIS A 40 -15.52 12.47 8.81
CA HIS A 40 -15.43 13.81 8.24
C HIS A 40 -14.13 14.51 8.65
N SER A 41 -13.77 14.47 9.94
CA SER A 41 -12.57 15.13 10.48
C SER A 41 -11.27 14.60 9.84
N GLN A 42 -11.05 13.28 9.84
CA GLN A 42 -9.83 12.70 9.24
C GLN A 42 -9.77 12.90 7.71
N HIS A 43 -10.92 12.96 7.05
CA HIS A 43 -10.97 13.29 5.62
C HIS A 43 -10.68 14.78 5.37
N GLN A 44 -11.11 15.70 6.26
CA GLN A 44 -10.73 17.11 6.21
C GLN A 44 -9.23 17.33 6.39
N THR A 45 -8.56 16.65 7.34
CA THR A 45 -7.10 16.75 7.51
C THR A 45 -6.35 16.40 6.22
N LEU A 46 -6.72 15.28 5.58
CA LEU A 46 -6.17 14.90 4.27
C LEU A 46 -6.51 15.91 3.17
N GLN A 47 -7.74 16.46 3.13
CA GLN A 47 -8.12 17.49 2.16
C GLN A 47 -7.37 18.82 2.36
N LEU A 48 -7.06 19.21 3.59
CA LEU A 48 -6.29 20.42 3.92
C LEU A 48 -4.82 20.30 3.51
N LEU A 49 -4.25 19.09 3.61
CA LEU A 49 -2.92 18.76 3.06
C LEU A 49 -2.93 18.77 1.52
N LEU A 50 -3.96 18.18 0.90
CA LEU A 50 -4.17 18.12 -0.55
C LEU A 50 -4.28 19.50 -1.24
N GLN A 51 -4.79 20.53 -0.56
CA GLN A 51 -5.09 21.83 -1.18
C GLN A 51 -3.86 22.75 -1.35
N LYS A 52 -2.69 22.42 -0.80
CA LYS A 52 -1.50 23.28 -0.85
C LYS A 52 -0.62 23.02 -2.08
N THR A 53 -1.07 23.44 -3.26
CA THR A 53 -0.22 23.57 -4.46
C THR A 53 -0.41 24.92 -5.15
N PRO A 54 0.66 25.66 -5.53
CA PRO A 54 0.54 26.96 -6.18
C PRO A 54 0.20 26.83 -7.68
N THR A 55 -0.77 27.63 -8.14
CA THR A 55 -1.15 27.73 -9.55
C THR A 55 -0.26 28.72 -10.31
N SER A 56 0.36 28.29 -11.41
CA SER A 56 0.99 29.19 -12.38
C SER A 56 0.65 28.78 -13.82
N SER A 57 -0.36 29.45 -14.40
CA SER A 57 -0.71 29.36 -15.81
C SER A 57 0.20 30.24 -16.66
N SER A 58 0.66 29.75 -17.82
CA SER A 58 1.11 30.63 -18.90
C SER A 58 0.82 30.00 -20.27
N SER A 59 0.49 30.85 -21.24
CA SER A 59 0.10 30.50 -22.60
C SER A 59 1.30 30.42 -23.56
N ALA A 60 1.11 29.78 -24.72
CA ALA A 60 2.09 29.73 -25.80
C ALA A 60 1.42 29.95 -27.17
N PRO A 61 1.97 30.82 -28.04
CA PRO A 61 1.57 30.93 -29.45
C PRO A 61 2.40 30.04 -30.40
N PRO A 62 1.99 29.83 -31.67
CA PRO A 62 2.55 28.80 -32.56
C PRO A 62 3.36 29.33 -33.77
N ALA A 63 4.28 28.51 -34.30
CA ALA A 63 4.83 28.44 -35.69
C ALA A 63 6.13 27.58 -35.71
N SER A 64 6.60 26.95 -36.80
CA SER A 64 5.95 26.42 -38.02
C SER A 64 6.95 25.54 -38.82
N LEU A 65 6.47 24.39 -39.33
CA LEU A 65 6.92 23.56 -40.48
C LEU A 65 8.42 23.41 -40.90
N GLN A 66 8.77 22.14 -41.22
CA GLN A 66 9.79 21.66 -42.18
C GLN A 66 11.29 21.94 -41.86
N GLU A 67 12.25 21.05 -42.12
CA GLU A 67 12.23 19.60 -42.48
C GLU A 67 13.52 18.91 -41.92
N LEU A 68 14.16 17.83 -42.40
CA LEU A 68 14.16 17.03 -43.64
C LEU A 68 14.66 15.59 -43.31
N ARG A 69 14.26 14.57 -44.08
CA ARG A 69 14.77 13.16 -44.15
C ARG A 69 15.77 12.67 -43.07
N GLN A 70 15.41 11.55 -42.45
CA GLN A 70 15.99 10.25 -42.86
C GLN A 70 15.13 9.06 -42.41
N GLN A 71 14.74 8.21 -43.38
CA GLN A 71 14.21 6.87 -43.09
C GLN A 71 15.38 5.93 -42.82
N GLN A 72 15.48 5.40 -41.60
CA GLN A 72 16.31 4.24 -41.31
C GLN A 72 15.47 3.24 -40.50
N GLN A 73 15.21 2.07 -41.07
CA GLN A 73 14.46 1.01 -40.40
C GLN A 73 15.34 0.36 -39.32
N GLN A 74 15.35 0.95 -38.14
CA GLN A 74 15.95 0.33 -36.97
C GLN A 74 14.94 -0.61 -36.31
N GLN A 75 15.12 -1.92 -36.53
CA GLN A 75 14.51 -2.94 -35.68
C GLN A 75 14.97 -2.69 -34.23
N PRO A 76 14.08 -2.78 -33.23
CA PRO A 76 14.44 -2.45 -31.85
C PRO A 76 15.39 -3.52 -31.27
N CYS A 77 16.68 -3.19 -31.20
CA CYS A 77 17.70 -4.06 -30.62
C CYS A 77 17.43 -4.35 -29.14
N SER A 78 17.38 -5.62 -28.76
CA SER A 78 16.99 -6.06 -27.40
C SER A 78 17.99 -5.71 -26.28
N CYS A 79 19.18 -5.17 -26.60
CA CYS A 79 20.21 -4.78 -25.64
C CYS A 79 20.11 -3.30 -25.23
N GLY A 80 18.96 -2.92 -24.67
CA GLY A 80 18.73 -1.57 -24.15
C GLY A 80 17.61 -1.56 -23.12
N SER A 81 17.94 -1.73 -21.84
CA SER A 81 16.98 -1.75 -20.73
C SER A 81 16.49 -0.33 -20.36
N THR A 82 15.85 0.33 -21.32
CA THR A 82 15.04 1.53 -21.12
C THR A 82 14.04 1.26 -20.01
N ARG A 83 14.27 1.85 -18.83
CA ARG A 83 13.40 1.71 -17.66
C ARG A 83 12.09 2.44 -17.93
N ARG A 84 11.16 1.77 -18.60
CA ARG A 84 9.77 2.22 -18.75
C ARG A 84 9.22 2.54 -17.37
N ARG A 85 8.76 3.77 -17.18
CA ARG A 85 8.06 4.20 -15.97
C ARG A 85 6.60 4.40 -16.29
N GLY A 86 5.74 4.20 -15.30
CA GLY A 86 4.35 4.61 -15.34
C GLY A 86 4.05 5.68 -14.32
N VAL A 87 3.14 6.58 -14.67
CA VAL A 87 2.46 7.50 -13.75
C VAL A 87 0.97 7.22 -13.77
N LEU A 88 0.24 7.58 -12.71
CA LEU A 88 -1.22 7.47 -12.69
C LEU A 88 -1.82 8.40 -13.74
N ARG A 89 -2.79 7.92 -14.54
CA ARG A 89 -3.49 8.74 -15.54
C ARG A 89 -4.34 9.83 -14.89
N SER A 90 -4.93 9.53 -13.74
CA SER A 90 -5.83 10.42 -12.98
C SER A 90 -5.41 10.50 -11.50
N PRO A 91 -4.24 11.09 -11.16
CA PRO A 91 -3.67 11.01 -9.81
C PRO A 91 -4.65 11.49 -8.73
N GLN A 92 -5.33 12.62 -8.94
CA GLN A 92 -6.25 13.19 -7.94
C GLN A 92 -7.40 12.24 -7.55
N VAL A 93 -7.88 11.40 -8.48
CA VAL A 93 -8.95 10.43 -8.21
C VAL A 93 -8.39 9.21 -7.48
N THR A 94 -7.36 8.57 -8.04
CA THR A 94 -6.78 7.34 -7.49
C THR A 94 -6.09 7.58 -6.15
N CYS A 95 -5.37 8.67 -5.95
CA CYS A 95 -4.73 9.01 -4.69
C CYS A 95 -5.76 9.35 -3.60
N LYS A 96 -6.89 9.99 -3.95
CA LYS A 96 -8.02 10.22 -3.01
C LYS A 96 -8.66 8.90 -2.59
N ALA A 97 -8.89 7.98 -3.53
CA ALA A 97 -9.38 6.64 -3.22
C ALA A 97 -8.40 5.87 -2.32
N ALA A 98 -7.11 5.80 -2.67
CA ALA A 98 -6.09 5.14 -1.86
C ALA A 98 -5.96 5.73 -0.44
N SER A 99 -6.07 7.06 -0.30
CA SER A 99 -6.09 7.72 1.01
C SER A 99 -7.33 7.37 1.84
N ALA A 100 -8.50 7.21 1.20
CA ALA A 100 -9.72 6.77 1.89
C ALA A 100 -9.61 5.30 2.34
N VAL A 101 -9.06 4.41 1.51
CA VAL A 101 -8.75 3.02 1.90
C VAL A 101 -7.73 3.00 3.05
N LEU A 102 -6.73 3.86 3.02
CA LEU A 102 -5.72 3.94 4.09
C LEU A 102 -6.35 4.33 5.44
N VAL A 103 -7.27 5.30 5.46
CA VAL A 103 -8.05 5.64 6.67
C VAL A 103 -8.83 4.42 7.20
N LYS A 104 -9.54 3.69 6.32
CA LYS A 104 -10.23 2.44 6.71
C LYS A 104 -9.26 1.40 7.29
N THR A 105 -8.10 1.22 6.67
CA THR A 105 -7.07 0.26 7.10
C THR A 105 -6.50 0.63 8.47
N LEU A 106 -6.12 1.89 8.72
CA LEU A 106 -5.65 2.32 10.03
C LEU A 106 -6.74 2.17 11.10
N ARG A 107 -8.00 2.49 10.77
CA ARG A 107 -9.14 2.33 11.68
C ARG A 107 -9.41 0.86 12.02
N PHE A 108 -9.35 -0.03 11.04
CA PHE A 108 -9.40 -1.48 11.26
C PHE A 108 -8.33 -1.89 12.28
N VAL A 109 -7.05 -1.50 12.09
CA VAL A 109 -5.95 -1.83 13.01
C VAL A 109 -6.19 -1.26 14.42
N LYS A 110 -6.59 0.01 14.56
CA LYS A 110 -6.97 0.60 15.87
C LYS A 110 -8.08 -0.19 16.58
N ASN A 111 -9.00 -0.78 15.82
CA ASN A 111 -10.17 -1.48 16.34
C ASN A 111 -9.96 -3.01 16.48
N VAL A 112 -8.73 -3.52 16.36
CA VAL A 112 -8.37 -4.92 16.72
C VAL A 112 -7.96 -4.99 18.20
N PRO A 113 -8.71 -5.69 19.09
CA PRO A 113 -8.41 -5.67 20.53
C PRO A 113 -7.02 -6.20 20.90
N CYS A 114 -6.64 -7.36 20.36
CA CYS A 114 -5.31 -7.95 20.60
C CYS A 114 -4.14 -7.15 20.03
N PHE A 115 -4.40 -6.19 19.14
CA PHE A 115 -3.40 -5.22 18.67
C PHE A 115 -3.20 -4.12 19.72
N ARG A 116 -4.28 -3.64 20.34
CA ARG A 116 -4.25 -2.62 21.42
C ARG A 116 -3.60 -3.14 22.71
N GLU A 117 -3.53 -4.45 22.89
CA GLU A 117 -2.84 -5.13 23.99
C GLU A 117 -1.31 -5.20 23.79
N LEU A 118 -0.81 -4.94 22.57
CA LEU A 118 0.62 -4.90 22.30
C LEU A 118 1.25 -3.62 22.85
N PRO A 119 2.50 -3.66 23.36
CA PRO A 119 3.28 -2.47 23.68
C PRO A 119 3.44 -1.53 22.47
N GLU A 120 3.54 -0.22 22.71
CA GLU A 120 3.49 0.80 21.64
C GLU A 120 4.61 0.65 20.58
N ASP A 121 5.85 0.30 20.97
CA ASP A 121 6.91 0.06 19.98
C ASP A 121 6.64 -1.18 19.11
N ASP A 122 5.95 -2.20 19.63
CA ASP A 122 5.55 -3.38 18.87
C ASP A 122 4.40 -3.01 17.90
N GLN A 123 3.42 -2.20 18.34
CA GLN A 123 2.39 -1.63 17.45
C GLN A 123 3.03 -0.80 16.33
N LEU A 124 3.99 0.05 16.66
CA LEU A 124 4.73 0.92 15.74
C LEU A 124 5.49 0.13 14.66
N LEU A 125 6.18 -0.96 15.03
CA LEU A 125 6.89 -1.85 14.10
C LEU A 125 5.92 -2.56 13.15
N LEU A 126 4.78 -3.06 13.66
CA LEU A 126 3.77 -3.74 12.86
C LEU A 126 3.06 -2.79 11.88
N ILE A 127 2.78 -1.54 12.26
CA ILE A 127 2.18 -0.56 11.34
C ILE A 127 3.18 -0.11 10.28
N ARG A 128 4.43 0.24 10.65
CA ARG A 128 5.46 0.68 9.68
C ARG A 128 5.78 -0.37 8.62
N SER A 129 5.80 -1.65 9.00
CA SER A 129 5.99 -2.75 8.03
C SER A 129 4.71 -3.14 7.29
N GLY A 130 3.55 -3.11 7.97
CA GLY A 130 2.29 -3.65 7.47
C GLY A 130 1.44 -2.69 6.62
N TRP A 131 1.62 -1.37 6.73
CA TRP A 131 0.69 -0.39 6.12
C TRP A 131 0.51 -0.58 4.60
N ALA A 132 1.59 -0.85 3.87
CA ALA A 132 1.56 -0.96 2.41
C ALA A 132 0.85 -2.22 1.91
N PRO A 133 1.18 -3.45 2.38
CA PRO A 133 0.42 -4.63 1.99
C PRO A 133 -1.02 -4.61 2.51
N LEU A 134 -1.29 -4.05 3.71
CA LEU A 134 -2.67 -3.88 4.20
C LEU A 134 -3.48 -2.88 3.35
N LEU A 135 -2.87 -1.78 2.91
CA LEU A 135 -3.49 -0.84 1.97
C LEU A 135 -3.79 -1.52 0.64
N VAL A 136 -2.83 -2.23 0.04
CA VAL A 136 -3.03 -2.85 -1.28
C VAL A 136 -4.07 -3.98 -1.22
N LEU A 137 -4.13 -4.74 -0.13
CA LEU A 137 -5.23 -5.67 0.16
C LEU A 137 -6.59 -4.94 0.32
N GLY A 138 -6.59 -3.75 0.93
CA GLY A 138 -7.77 -2.88 1.01
C GLY A 138 -8.21 -2.33 -0.35
N LEU A 139 -7.28 -1.97 -1.24
CA LEU A 139 -7.59 -1.54 -2.62
C LEU A 139 -8.28 -2.68 -3.40
N ALA A 140 -7.87 -3.93 -3.16
CA ALA A 140 -8.54 -5.10 -3.73
C ALA A 140 -9.97 -5.26 -3.17
N GLN A 141 -10.16 -5.12 -1.85
CA GLN A 141 -11.47 -5.22 -1.19
C GLN A 141 -12.46 -4.15 -1.67
N ASP A 142 -12.02 -2.88 -1.71
CA ASP A 142 -12.82 -1.74 -2.19
C ASP A 142 -12.94 -1.68 -3.74
N ARG A 143 -12.42 -2.69 -4.47
CA ARG A 143 -12.44 -2.81 -5.93
C ARG A 143 -11.85 -1.58 -6.67
N VAL A 144 -10.80 -0.97 -6.11
CA VAL A 144 -10.15 0.24 -6.66
C VAL A 144 -9.22 -0.12 -7.83
N ASP A 145 -9.70 0.06 -9.06
CA ASP A 145 -8.85 0.02 -10.26
C ASP A 145 -8.22 1.39 -10.57
N PHE A 146 -7.12 1.38 -11.34
CA PHE A 146 -6.41 2.59 -11.72
C PHE A 146 -5.68 2.48 -13.06
N GLU A 147 -5.82 3.53 -13.88
CA GLU A 147 -5.10 3.64 -15.15
C GLU A 147 -3.72 4.29 -14.99
N THR A 148 -2.79 3.89 -15.86
CA THR A 148 -1.40 4.36 -15.85
C THR A 148 -0.92 4.64 -17.26
N THR A 149 -0.26 5.77 -17.48
CA THR A 149 0.41 6.12 -18.73
C THR A 149 1.90 5.84 -18.64
N GLU A 150 2.48 5.22 -19.68
CA GLU A 150 3.94 5.02 -19.75
C GLU A 150 4.65 6.33 -20.10
N THR A 151 5.65 6.70 -19.31
CA THR A 151 6.62 7.74 -19.60
C THR A 151 7.93 7.09 -20.05
N VAL A 152 8.26 7.24 -21.33
CA VAL A 152 9.57 6.86 -21.86
C VAL A 152 10.57 7.97 -21.51
N GLU A 153 11.15 7.90 -20.31
CA GLU A 153 12.35 8.67 -20.02
C GLU A 153 13.48 8.19 -20.96
N PRO A 154 14.10 9.09 -21.76
CA PRO A 154 15.27 8.72 -22.55
C PRO A 154 16.39 8.24 -21.63
N SER A 155 17.05 7.14 -22.01
CA SER A 155 18.12 6.56 -21.19
C SER A 155 19.26 7.56 -20.96
N MET A 156 20.05 7.42 -19.89
CA MET A 156 21.13 8.37 -19.62
C MET A 156 22.11 8.49 -20.81
N LEU A 157 22.42 7.37 -21.46
CA LEU A 157 23.19 7.35 -22.71
C LEU A 157 22.46 8.07 -23.84
N GLN A 158 21.16 7.84 -24.02
CA GLN A 158 20.37 8.53 -25.04
C GLN A 158 20.37 10.06 -24.82
N ARG A 159 20.22 10.55 -23.58
CA ARG A 159 20.30 12.00 -23.28
C ARG A 159 21.67 12.59 -23.64
N ILE A 160 22.74 11.88 -23.34
CA ILE A 160 24.12 12.28 -23.65
C ILE A 160 24.32 12.31 -25.18
N LEU A 161 23.85 11.27 -25.88
CA LEU A 161 24.03 11.10 -27.32
C LEU A 161 23.14 12.02 -28.18
N THR A 162 21.93 12.37 -27.73
CA THR A 162 21.06 13.32 -28.46
C THR A 162 21.33 14.78 -28.10
N GLY A 163 22.26 15.06 -27.19
CA GLY A 163 22.59 16.42 -26.75
C GLY A 163 21.40 17.18 -26.16
N LEU A 164 20.37 16.47 -25.67
CA LEU A 164 19.11 17.07 -25.23
C LEU A 164 19.40 18.02 -24.06
N PRO A 165 19.20 19.35 -24.19
CA PRO A 165 19.71 20.30 -23.22
C PRO A 165 19.18 20.02 -21.82
N GLU A 166 20.07 20.04 -20.82
CA GLU A 166 19.63 20.14 -19.44
C GLU A 166 18.86 21.45 -19.29
N ARG A 167 17.53 21.36 -19.12
CA ARG A 167 16.70 22.54 -18.91
C ARG A 167 17.03 23.10 -17.53
N GLN A 168 17.94 24.08 -17.51
CA GLN A 168 18.55 24.69 -16.32
C GLN A 168 17.53 25.48 -15.49
N SER A 169 16.68 24.76 -14.76
CA SER A 169 16.04 25.27 -13.56
C SER A 169 17.09 25.30 -12.45
N ASN A 170 17.59 26.48 -12.07
CA ASN A 170 18.60 26.64 -11.03
C ASN A 170 18.12 26.01 -9.72
N ALA A 171 18.76 24.90 -9.34
CA ALA A 171 18.55 24.18 -8.09
C ALA A 171 19.91 23.65 -7.61
N PRO A 172 20.33 23.87 -6.35
CA PRO A 172 21.65 23.47 -5.88
C PRO A 172 21.93 21.96 -6.01
N SER A 173 23.19 21.65 -6.28
CA SER A 173 23.73 20.29 -6.34
C SER A 173 23.54 19.54 -5.01
N GLY A 174 23.14 18.27 -5.09
CA GLY A 174 23.15 17.35 -3.94
C GLY A 174 22.03 16.32 -3.94
N GLN A 175 20.82 16.70 -4.34
CA GLN A 175 19.68 15.77 -4.35
C GLN A 175 19.52 15.10 -5.72
N SER A 176 19.63 13.77 -5.74
CA SER A 176 19.30 12.96 -6.91
C SER A 176 17.87 13.26 -7.37
N ARG A 177 17.70 13.73 -8.61
CA ARG A 177 16.38 13.96 -9.23
C ARG A 177 15.65 12.63 -9.30
N ALA A 178 14.81 12.35 -8.30
CA ALA A 178 14.02 11.13 -8.19
C ALA A 178 13.15 10.99 -9.45
N ALA A 179 13.54 10.05 -10.32
CA ALA A 179 13.02 9.92 -11.67
C ALA A 179 11.50 9.72 -11.69
N VAL A 180 10.84 10.30 -12.70
CA VAL A 180 9.39 10.55 -12.64
C VAL A 180 8.62 9.28 -12.98
N GLY A 181 7.91 8.76 -11.98
CA GLY A 181 7.10 7.55 -12.09
C GLY A 181 7.79 6.27 -11.58
N VAL A 182 6.97 5.23 -11.49
CA VAL A 182 7.28 3.92 -10.91
C VAL A 182 7.60 2.93 -12.03
N SER A 183 8.41 1.90 -11.80
CA SER A 183 8.70 0.88 -12.83
C SER A 183 7.41 0.23 -13.34
N VAL A 184 7.28 0.03 -14.65
CA VAL A 184 6.09 -0.67 -15.21
C VAL A 184 5.93 -2.06 -14.58
N VAL A 185 7.02 -2.80 -14.35
CA VAL A 185 7.00 -4.12 -13.69
C VAL A 185 6.45 -4.04 -12.25
N ASP A 186 6.75 -2.98 -11.50
CA ASP A 186 6.22 -2.79 -10.14
C ASP A 186 4.71 -2.44 -10.19
N ILE A 187 4.27 -1.69 -11.21
CA ILE A 187 2.84 -1.37 -11.45
C ILE A 187 2.07 -2.62 -11.87
N GLU A 188 2.65 -3.46 -12.74
CA GLU A 188 2.09 -4.73 -13.19
C GLU A 188 1.96 -5.72 -12.05
N ALA A 189 2.92 -5.77 -11.10
CA ALA A 189 2.79 -6.58 -9.89
C ALA A 189 1.58 -6.17 -9.04
N ILE A 190 1.35 -4.86 -8.83
CA ILE A 190 0.17 -4.35 -8.13
C ILE A 190 -1.12 -4.72 -8.89
N LYS A 191 -1.19 -4.44 -10.20
CA LYS A 191 -2.37 -4.73 -11.02
C LYS A 191 -2.66 -6.24 -11.12
N GLY A 192 -1.62 -7.06 -11.16
CA GLY A 192 -1.71 -8.52 -11.14
C GLY A 192 -2.29 -9.03 -9.82
N PHE A 193 -1.84 -8.49 -8.68
CA PHE A 193 -2.41 -8.81 -7.36
C PHE A 193 -3.89 -8.41 -7.27
N LEU A 194 -4.25 -7.18 -7.65
CA LEU A 194 -5.65 -6.71 -7.63
C LEU A 194 -6.54 -7.63 -8.46
N LYS A 195 -6.16 -7.89 -9.73
CA LYS A 195 -6.89 -8.82 -10.61
C LYS A 195 -6.97 -10.24 -10.05
N LYS A 196 -5.92 -10.74 -9.38
CA LYS A 196 -5.94 -12.06 -8.74
C LYS A 196 -6.91 -12.12 -7.56
N CYS A 197 -6.96 -11.10 -6.71
CA CYS A 197 -7.98 -11.02 -5.65
C CYS A 197 -9.39 -10.94 -6.25
N TRP A 198 -9.57 -10.20 -7.34
CA TRP A 198 -10.86 -10.06 -8.01
C TRP A 198 -11.33 -11.32 -8.73
N SER A 199 -10.43 -12.23 -9.12
CA SER A 199 -10.75 -13.51 -9.77
C SER A 199 -10.86 -14.69 -8.80
N VAL A 200 -10.93 -14.43 -7.49
CA VAL A 200 -11.03 -15.46 -6.42
C VAL A 200 -12.28 -15.23 -5.55
N ASP A 201 -12.99 -14.11 -5.75
CA ASP A 201 -14.22 -13.73 -5.04
C ASP A 201 -14.12 -13.82 -3.50
N ILE A 202 -12.97 -13.35 -3.01
CA ILE A 202 -12.63 -13.22 -1.59
C ILE A 202 -13.73 -12.45 -0.84
N SER A 203 -14.34 -13.08 0.15
CA SER A 203 -15.38 -12.47 0.98
C SER A 203 -14.82 -11.47 2.00
N THR A 204 -15.68 -10.61 2.56
CA THR A 204 -15.31 -9.66 3.61
C THR A 204 -14.65 -10.33 4.82
N LYS A 205 -15.12 -11.53 5.21
CA LYS A 205 -14.53 -12.29 6.34
C LYS A 205 -13.12 -12.76 6.01
N GLU A 206 -12.91 -13.24 4.79
CA GLU A 206 -11.59 -13.68 4.32
C GLU A 206 -10.63 -12.49 4.20
N TYR A 207 -11.08 -11.34 3.67
CA TYR A 207 -10.30 -10.10 3.72
C TYR A 207 -9.90 -9.72 5.14
N ALA A 208 -10.78 -9.83 6.14
CA ALA A 208 -10.44 -9.55 7.54
C ALA A 208 -9.41 -10.54 8.12
N TYR A 209 -9.53 -11.84 7.83
CA TYR A 209 -8.52 -12.83 8.22
C TYR A 209 -7.17 -12.60 7.51
N LEU A 210 -7.19 -12.26 6.22
CA LEU A 210 -6.00 -11.92 5.43
C LEU A 210 -5.32 -10.65 5.96
N LYS A 211 -6.08 -9.61 6.33
CA LYS A 211 -5.56 -8.43 7.03
C LYS A 211 -4.87 -8.84 8.34
N GLY A 212 -5.48 -9.71 9.15
CA GLY A 212 -4.86 -10.23 10.37
C GLY A 212 -3.55 -10.99 10.11
N ALA A 213 -3.54 -11.86 9.10
CA ALA A 213 -2.37 -12.64 8.67
C ALA A 213 -1.19 -11.80 8.15
N VAL A 214 -1.48 -10.60 7.61
CA VAL A 214 -0.49 -9.60 7.17
C VAL A 214 -0.07 -8.67 8.31
N LEU A 215 -1.00 -8.21 9.14
CA LEU A 215 -0.77 -7.30 10.26
C LEU A 215 0.15 -7.93 11.31
N PHE A 216 -0.15 -9.16 11.74
CA PHE A 216 0.63 -9.86 12.76
C PHE A 216 1.85 -10.53 12.13
N ASN A 217 2.86 -9.71 11.80
CA ASN A 217 4.13 -10.17 11.26
C ASN A 217 5.17 -10.40 12.37
N PRO A 218 5.47 -11.65 12.77
CA PRO A 218 6.55 -11.96 13.70
C PRO A 218 7.93 -11.98 13.05
N ASP A 219 8.02 -11.82 11.73
CA ASP A 219 9.28 -11.87 10.96
C ASP A 219 10.03 -10.52 11.03
N LEU A 220 9.79 -9.72 12.09
CA LEU A 220 10.34 -8.37 12.30
C LEU A 220 11.36 -8.38 13.46
N GLU A 221 12.48 -7.70 13.24
CA GLU A 221 13.48 -7.47 14.28
C GLU A 221 12.98 -6.45 15.33
N GLY A 222 13.38 -6.63 16.59
CA GLY A 222 13.04 -5.72 17.70
C GLY A 222 11.71 -5.97 18.42
N LEU A 223 10.87 -6.92 17.97
CA LEU A 223 9.61 -7.26 18.65
C LEU A 223 9.83 -7.82 20.07
N ARG A 224 9.16 -7.25 21.07
CA ARG A 224 9.13 -7.76 22.45
C ARG A 224 8.10 -8.89 22.62
N CYS A 225 7.00 -8.82 21.88
CA CYS A 225 5.85 -9.72 22.00
C CYS A 225 5.84 -10.84 20.97
N LEU A 226 7.02 -11.27 20.50
CA LEU A 226 7.21 -12.21 19.40
C LEU A 226 6.27 -13.43 19.45
N HIS A 227 6.23 -14.16 20.57
CA HIS A 227 5.38 -15.35 20.70
C HIS A 227 3.88 -15.07 20.71
N TYR A 228 3.44 -13.89 21.15
CA TYR A 228 2.04 -13.47 21.07
C TYR A 228 1.67 -13.17 19.61
N ILE A 229 2.47 -12.36 18.93
CA ILE A 229 2.30 -12.00 17.50
C ILE A 229 2.35 -13.26 16.61
N GLN A 230 3.27 -14.20 16.87
CA GLN A 230 3.30 -15.52 16.22
C GLN A 230 1.99 -16.29 16.41
N SER A 231 1.37 -16.19 17.58
CA SER A 231 0.13 -16.91 17.90
C SER A 231 -1.08 -16.28 17.21
N LEU A 232 -1.20 -14.95 17.25
CA LEU A 232 -2.21 -14.20 16.50
C LEU A 232 -2.12 -14.45 14.98
N ARG A 233 -0.90 -14.55 14.42
CA ARG A 233 -0.70 -14.93 13.01
C ARG A 233 -1.19 -16.35 12.73
N ARG A 234 -0.93 -17.33 13.60
CA ARG A 234 -1.41 -18.72 13.44
C ARG A 234 -2.94 -18.78 13.52
N GLU A 235 -3.54 -18.12 14.49
CA GLU A 235 -5.00 -18.05 14.63
C GLU A 235 -5.66 -17.45 13.38
N ALA A 236 -5.09 -16.38 12.80
CA ALA A 236 -5.63 -15.76 11.58
C ALA A 236 -5.64 -16.73 10.38
N HIS A 237 -4.57 -17.52 10.20
CA HIS A 237 -4.51 -18.56 9.16
C HIS A 237 -5.43 -19.74 9.47
N GLN A 238 -5.57 -20.13 10.73
CA GLN A 238 -6.47 -21.21 11.16
C GLN A 238 -7.93 -20.84 10.90
N ALA A 239 -8.37 -19.66 11.36
CA ALA A 239 -9.74 -19.20 11.15
C ALA A 239 -10.07 -19.03 9.66
N LEU A 240 -9.09 -18.61 8.84
CA LEU A 240 -9.26 -18.57 7.39
C LEU A 240 -9.48 -19.98 6.80
N ASN A 241 -8.63 -20.95 7.15
CA ASN A 241 -8.75 -22.34 6.70
C ASN A 241 -10.07 -22.98 7.16
N GLU A 242 -10.49 -22.74 8.40
CA GLU A 242 -11.78 -23.21 8.93
C GLU A 242 -12.96 -22.55 8.21
N HIS A 243 -12.91 -21.24 7.94
CA HIS A 243 -13.97 -20.54 7.21
C HIS A 243 -14.11 -21.07 5.78
N VAL A 244 -12.99 -21.19 5.04
CA VAL A 244 -12.97 -21.75 3.68
C VAL A 244 -13.52 -23.18 3.67
N ARG A 245 -13.14 -24.03 4.63
CA ARG A 245 -13.68 -25.40 4.75
C ARG A 245 -15.18 -25.45 5.06
N LEU A 246 -15.72 -24.46 5.76
CA LEU A 246 -17.13 -24.40 6.12
C LEU A 246 -18.01 -23.90 4.98
N ILE A 247 -17.54 -22.89 4.23
CA ILE A 247 -18.27 -22.21 3.14
C ILE A 247 -17.97 -22.83 1.77
N HIS A 248 -16.69 -22.90 1.39
CA HIS A 248 -16.23 -23.36 0.07
C HIS A 248 -15.93 -24.87 0.06
N ARG A 249 -16.88 -25.68 0.55
CA ARG A 249 -16.74 -27.15 0.70
C ARG A 249 -16.36 -27.88 -0.59
N GLU A 250 -16.84 -27.37 -1.72
CA GLU A 250 -16.64 -27.97 -3.05
C GLU A 250 -15.39 -27.43 -3.75
N ASP A 251 -14.95 -26.20 -3.45
CA ASP A 251 -13.70 -25.63 -3.96
C ASP A 251 -12.54 -25.89 -2.99
N THR A 252 -12.07 -27.13 -3.00
CA THR A 252 -10.87 -27.55 -2.25
C THR A 252 -9.62 -26.74 -2.59
N THR A 253 -9.61 -26.02 -3.72
CA THR A 253 -8.49 -25.16 -4.14
C THR A 253 -8.60 -23.72 -3.62
N HIS A 254 -9.72 -23.31 -3.02
CA HIS A 254 -9.95 -21.92 -2.61
C HIS A 254 -8.87 -21.42 -1.65
N PHE A 255 -8.55 -22.18 -0.60
CA PHE A 255 -7.50 -21.80 0.35
C PHE A 255 -6.13 -21.60 -0.33
N ALA A 256 -5.80 -22.44 -1.30
CA ALA A 256 -4.57 -22.28 -2.09
C ALA A 256 -4.60 -21.03 -2.99
N LYS A 257 -5.76 -20.69 -3.59
CA LYS A 257 -5.94 -19.43 -4.34
C LYS A 257 -5.68 -18.19 -3.46
N LEU A 258 -6.09 -18.22 -2.19
CA LEU A 258 -5.84 -17.15 -1.22
C LEU A 258 -4.36 -17.07 -0.80
N LEU A 259 -3.70 -18.22 -0.55
CA LEU A 259 -2.26 -18.23 -0.26
C LEU A 259 -1.41 -17.72 -1.45
N ILE A 260 -1.85 -17.96 -2.69
CA ILE A 260 -1.23 -17.38 -3.89
C ILE A 260 -1.44 -15.86 -3.95
N ALA A 261 -2.60 -15.34 -3.54
CA ALA A 261 -2.80 -13.89 -3.44
C ALA A 261 -1.86 -13.27 -2.38
N LEU A 262 -1.68 -13.91 -1.22
CA LEU A 262 -0.72 -13.48 -0.20
C LEU A 262 0.74 -13.53 -0.68
N SER A 263 1.14 -14.54 -1.47
CA SER A 263 2.51 -14.61 -1.99
C SER A 263 2.78 -13.54 -3.05
N MET A 264 1.79 -13.21 -3.89
CA MET A 264 1.86 -12.05 -4.80
C MET A 264 1.96 -10.73 -4.05
N LEU A 265 1.22 -10.56 -2.94
CA LEU A 265 1.27 -9.36 -2.11
C LEU A 265 2.67 -9.10 -1.54
N ARG A 266 3.41 -10.15 -1.18
CA ARG A 266 4.79 -10.07 -0.67
C ARG A 266 5.81 -9.54 -1.69
N ALA A 267 5.50 -9.55 -2.99
CA ALA A 267 6.35 -8.97 -4.03
C ALA A 267 6.22 -7.42 -4.12
N ILE A 268 5.16 -6.84 -3.55
CA ILE A 268 4.83 -5.42 -3.66
C ILE A 268 5.56 -4.64 -2.54
N ARG A 269 6.53 -3.83 -2.94
CA ARG A 269 7.44 -3.14 -2.00
C ARG A 269 6.83 -1.83 -1.47
N PRO A 270 6.87 -1.51 -0.16
CA PRO A 270 6.26 -0.28 0.37
C PRO A 270 6.67 1.04 -0.33
N PRO A 271 7.94 1.26 -0.73
CA PRO A 271 8.33 2.47 -1.47
C PRO A 271 7.64 2.63 -2.83
N VAL A 272 7.25 1.52 -3.49
CA VAL A 272 6.48 1.55 -4.75
C VAL A 272 5.08 2.09 -4.48
N VAL A 273 4.43 1.58 -3.43
CA VAL A 273 3.08 2.00 -3.01
C VAL A 273 3.08 3.47 -2.62
N ALA A 274 4.10 3.92 -1.87
CA ALA A 274 4.32 5.32 -1.53
C ALA A 274 4.50 6.20 -2.78
N GLN A 275 5.39 5.80 -3.70
CA GLN A 275 5.69 6.57 -4.91
C GLN A 275 4.52 6.63 -5.90
N LEU A 276 3.70 5.58 -5.97
CA LEU A 276 2.55 5.53 -6.89
C LEU A 276 1.33 6.28 -6.34
N PHE A 277 0.93 6.00 -5.10
CA PHE A 277 -0.37 6.42 -4.56
C PHE A 277 -0.33 7.67 -3.66
N PHE A 278 0.83 8.04 -3.09
CA PHE A 278 0.91 9.16 -2.14
C PHE A 278 1.83 10.30 -2.60
N ARG A 279 2.95 9.99 -3.25
CA ARG A 279 3.88 11.02 -3.79
C ARG A 279 3.22 12.08 -4.70
N PRO A 280 2.18 11.78 -5.51
CA PRO A 280 1.46 12.82 -6.27
C PRO A 280 0.65 13.81 -5.40
N VAL A 281 0.49 13.53 -4.10
CA VAL A 281 -0.31 14.30 -3.14
C VAL A 281 0.57 14.91 -2.04
N ILE A 282 1.36 14.09 -1.34
CA ILE A 282 2.20 14.54 -0.21
C ILE A 282 3.60 14.99 -0.64
N GLY A 283 3.90 14.95 -1.94
CA GLY A 283 5.19 15.39 -2.49
C GLY A 283 6.37 14.57 -1.92
N THR A 284 7.29 15.25 -1.23
CA THR A 284 8.48 14.63 -0.61
C THR A 284 8.28 14.24 0.86
N VAL A 285 7.11 14.48 1.45
CA VAL A 285 6.82 14.07 2.83
C VAL A 285 6.87 12.55 2.95
N ASN A 286 7.43 12.05 4.04
CA ASN A 286 7.46 10.63 4.33
C ASN A 286 6.06 10.13 4.72
N ILE A 287 5.55 9.13 4.01
CA ILE A 287 4.25 8.53 4.33
C ILE A 287 4.23 7.94 5.75
N GLU A 288 5.35 7.42 6.27
CA GLU A 288 5.39 6.85 7.62
C GLU A 288 5.20 7.89 8.73
N GLU A 289 5.62 9.14 8.53
CA GLU A 289 5.35 10.23 9.47
C GLU A 289 3.86 10.58 9.49
N VAL A 290 3.25 10.73 8.30
CA VAL A 290 1.80 10.97 8.15
C VAL A 290 0.96 9.81 8.72
N LEU A 291 1.41 8.57 8.53
CA LEU A 291 0.77 7.38 9.10
C LEU A 291 0.79 7.42 10.64
N MET A 292 1.89 7.84 11.26
CA MET A 292 1.96 7.95 12.73
C MET A 292 1.12 9.12 13.25
N GLU A 293 1.08 10.25 12.55
CA GLU A 293 0.18 11.36 12.87
C GLU A 293 -1.30 10.91 12.78
N MET A 294 -1.69 10.16 11.74
CA MET A 294 -3.03 9.59 11.63
C MET A 294 -3.32 8.48 12.66
N PHE A 295 -2.31 7.77 13.16
CA PHE A 295 -2.48 6.69 14.12
C PHE A 295 -2.53 7.15 15.58
N TYR A 296 -1.64 8.05 15.98
CA TYR A 296 -1.51 8.54 17.37
C TYR A 296 -2.02 9.98 17.59
N GLY A 297 -2.30 10.72 16.51
CA GLY A 297 -3.02 12.00 16.57
C GLY A 297 -4.46 11.84 17.07
N LYS A 298 -4.96 12.92 17.66
CA LYS A 298 -6.28 13.03 18.31
C LYS A 298 -7.34 13.53 17.35
#